data_AF-A0AAD5EG89-F1
#
_entry.id   AF-A0AAD5EG89-F1
#
_cell.length_a   1.000
_cell.length_b   1.000
_cell.length_c   1.000
_cell.angle_alpha   90.00
_cell.angle_beta   90.00
_cell.angle_gamma   90.00
#
_symmetry.space_group_name_H-M   'P 1'
#
loop_
_entity.id
_entity.type
_entity.pdbx_description
1 polymer ?
#
loop_
_entity_poly.entity_id
_entity_poly.type
_entity_poly.pdbx_seq_one_letter_code
_entity_poly.pdbx_strand_id
1 'polypeptide(L)'
;IRLMWRQNGQGELYAYIPKDRQSESLCQQMNVICNAEYGYSFGRGSFSWKTKAWNTITQTIRLNTVGKRDGMVALELDGRTVYEMNSLLYRDFNFTAAGIGEPSFLRVLRLGLF
;
A
#
# COMPACT_ATOMS: atom_id res chain seq x y z
N ILE A 1 1.37 5.38 2.34
CA ILE A 1 0.57 4.72 1.28
C ILE A 1 -0.90 5.09 1.48
N ARG A 2 -1.62 5.45 0.42
CA ARG A 2 -3.05 5.81 0.48
C ARG A 2 -3.88 4.76 -0.25
N LEU A 3 -5.17 4.67 0.08
CA LEU A 3 -6.14 3.89 -0.69
C LEU A 3 -6.68 4.75 -1.82
N MET A 4 -6.88 4.15 -2.99
CA MET A 4 -7.57 4.78 -4.11
C MET A 4 -8.54 3.81 -4.77
N TRP A 5 -9.57 4.36 -5.42
CA TRP A 5 -10.45 3.62 -6.31
C TRP A 5 -10.18 4.00 -7.76
N ARG A 6 -10.59 3.11 -8.66
CA ARG A 6 -10.54 3.24 -10.11
C ARG A 6 -11.89 2.85 -10.69
N GLN A 7 -11.98 2.92 -12.01
CA GLN A 7 -13.19 2.56 -12.75
C GLN A 7 -13.64 1.13 -12.39
N ASN A 8 -14.97 0.93 -12.37
CA ASN A 8 -15.63 -0.32 -12.01
C ASN A 8 -15.37 -0.76 -10.56
N GLY A 9 -15.07 0.18 -9.66
CA GLY A 9 -14.87 -0.11 -8.24
C GLY A 9 -13.54 -0.79 -7.91
N GLN A 10 -12.63 -0.93 -8.88
CA GLN A 10 -11.31 -1.49 -8.64
C GLN A 10 -10.55 -0.67 -7.59
N GLY A 11 -9.93 -1.34 -6.62
CA GLY A 11 -9.09 -0.70 -5.63
C GLY A 11 -7.61 -0.74 -6.01
N GLU A 12 -6.84 0.15 -5.40
CA GLU A 12 -5.38 0.10 -5.39
C GLU A 12 -4.79 0.74 -4.13
N LEU A 13 -3.57 0.33 -3.79
CA LEU A 13 -2.70 1.04 -2.88
C LEU A 13 -1.86 2.03 -3.67
N TYR A 14 -2.04 3.32 -3.41
CA TYR A 14 -1.31 4.39 -4.07
C TYR A 14 -0.14 4.88 -3.21
N ALA A 15 1.07 4.54 -3.64
CA ALA A 15 2.29 4.63 -2.87
C ALA A 15 3.21 5.76 -3.33
N TYR A 16 3.57 6.63 -2.38
CA TYR A 16 4.67 7.58 -2.51
C TYR A 16 5.84 7.00 -1.72
N ILE A 17 6.81 6.42 -2.42
CA ILE A 17 7.99 5.76 -1.86
C ILE A 17 9.23 6.15 -2.69
N PRO A 18 10.46 6.02 -2.16
CA PRO A 18 11.69 6.36 -2.89
C PRO A 18 11.86 5.46 -4.13
N LYS A 19 11.49 5.97 -5.30
CA LYS A 19 11.33 5.19 -6.54
C LYS A 19 12.65 4.65 -7.08
N ASP A 20 13.66 5.51 -7.08
CA ASP A 20 15.05 5.28 -7.49
C ASP A 20 15.79 4.25 -6.63
N ARG A 21 15.22 3.88 -5.48
CA ARG A 21 15.85 2.96 -4.51
C ARG A 21 15.10 1.65 -4.31
N GLN A 22 13.96 1.48 -4.99
CA GLN A 22 13.26 0.20 -5.01
C GLN A 22 14.03 -0.85 -5.81
N SER A 23 13.61 -2.12 -5.69
CA SER A 23 14.08 -3.17 -6.58
C SER A 23 13.58 -2.92 -8.01
N GLU A 24 14.41 -3.17 -9.03
CA GLU A 24 13.98 -3.12 -10.44
C GLU A 24 12.82 -4.08 -10.73
N SER A 25 12.81 -5.23 -10.04
CA SER A 25 11.74 -6.23 -10.16
C SER A 25 10.40 -5.77 -9.60
N LEU A 26 10.34 -4.69 -8.80
CA LEU A 26 9.08 -4.19 -8.24
C LEU A 26 8.08 -3.85 -9.34
N CYS A 27 8.54 -3.16 -10.40
CA CYS A 27 7.69 -2.72 -11.49
C CYS A 27 7.36 -3.84 -12.50
N GLN A 28 7.94 -5.03 -12.33
CA GLN A 28 7.68 -6.21 -13.14
C GLN A 28 6.62 -7.12 -12.49
N GLN A 29 6.24 -6.86 -11.23
CA GLN A 29 5.23 -7.63 -10.53
C GLN A 29 3.83 -7.40 -11.12
N MET A 30 3.01 -8.45 -11.08
CA MET A 30 1.62 -8.37 -11.52
C MET A 30 0.84 -7.34 -10.70
N ASN A 31 -0.05 -6.59 -11.36
CA ASN A 31 -0.90 -5.57 -10.74
C ASN A 31 -0.12 -4.41 -10.08
N VAL A 32 1.16 -4.24 -10.43
CA VAL A 32 1.97 -3.07 -10.09
C VAL A 32 2.11 -2.17 -11.31
N ILE A 33 1.79 -0.89 -11.15
CA ILE A 33 1.98 0.13 -12.17
C ILE A 33 2.88 1.21 -11.60
N CYS A 34 4.12 1.25 -12.08
CA CYS A 34 5.07 2.29 -11.76
C CYS A 34 4.87 3.50 -12.67
N ASN A 35 4.92 4.69 -12.09
CA ASN A 35 4.81 5.94 -12.81
C ASN A 35 5.98 6.87 -12.41
N ALA A 36 6.64 7.49 -13.39
CA ALA A 36 7.80 8.34 -13.13
C ALA A 36 7.44 9.64 -12.38
N GLU A 37 6.29 10.24 -12.68
CA GLU A 37 5.86 11.54 -12.15
C GLU A 37 5.05 11.41 -10.86
N TYR A 38 4.18 10.40 -10.77
CA TYR A 38 3.20 10.26 -9.68
C TYR A 38 3.43 9.02 -8.80
N GLY A 39 2.51 8.74 -7.87
CA GLY A 39 2.61 7.55 -7.02
C GLY A 39 2.58 6.23 -7.81
N TYR A 40 3.19 5.19 -7.23
CA TYR A 40 3.06 3.82 -7.73
C TYR A 40 1.70 3.26 -7.33
N SER A 41 1.11 2.47 -8.21
CA SER A 41 -0.17 1.80 -7.97
C SER A 41 0.08 0.32 -7.74
N PHE A 42 -0.16 -0.15 -6.52
CA PHE A 42 -0.01 -1.56 -6.16
C PHE A 42 -1.38 -2.24 -6.03
N GLY A 43 -1.50 -3.45 -6.56
CA GLY A 43 -2.71 -4.26 -6.47
C GLY A 43 -3.89 -3.70 -7.24
N ARG A 44 -3.65 -2.88 -8.27
CA ARG A 44 -4.77 -2.32 -9.06
C ARG A 44 -5.59 -3.45 -9.64
N GLY A 45 -6.87 -3.48 -9.28
CA GLY A 45 -7.81 -4.48 -9.80
C GLY A 45 -7.66 -5.88 -9.18
N SER A 46 -6.73 -6.09 -8.24
CA SER A 46 -6.67 -7.36 -7.50
C SER A 46 -7.82 -7.50 -6.49
N PHE A 47 -8.53 -6.41 -6.22
CA PHE A 47 -9.76 -6.36 -5.44
C PHE A 47 -10.64 -5.22 -5.91
N SER A 48 -11.92 -5.31 -5.57
CA SER A 48 -12.91 -4.28 -5.85
C SER A 48 -13.66 -3.92 -4.59
N TRP A 49 -13.97 -2.64 -4.47
CA TRP A 49 -14.79 -2.14 -3.38
C TRP A 49 -16.26 -2.49 -3.63
N LYS A 50 -16.99 -2.83 -2.56
CA LYS A 50 -18.43 -2.99 -2.63
C LYS A 50 -19.08 -1.62 -2.80
N THR A 51 -19.92 -1.47 -3.81
CA THR A 51 -20.80 -0.32 -3.99
C THR A 51 -22.08 -0.49 -3.19
N LYS A 52 -22.67 0.60 -2.70
CA LYS A 52 -23.94 0.60 -1.93
C LYS A 52 -23.88 -0.22 -0.64
N ALA A 53 -22.68 -0.51 -0.16
CA ALA A 53 -22.42 -1.23 1.09
C ALA A 53 -21.17 -0.69 1.76
N TRP A 54 -21.07 -0.92 3.07
CA TRP A 54 -19.87 -0.60 3.83
C TRP A 54 -18.77 -1.62 3.57
N ASN A 55 -17.55 -1.11 3.38
CA ASN A 55 -16.33 -1.89 3.30
C ASN A 55 -15.56 -1.71 4.62
N THR A 56 -15.21 -2.80 5.31
CA THR A 56 -14.28 -2.76 6.43
C THR A 56 -12.88 -3.03 5.90
N ILE A 57 -11.96 -2.09 6.10
CA ILE A 57 -10.64 -2.12 5.48
C ILE A 57 -9.59 -2.10 6.58
N THR A 58 -8.69 -3.06 6.57
CA THR A 58 -7.49 -3.06 7.41
C THR A 58 -6.28 -2.87 6.52
N GLN A 59 -5.52 -1.80 6.76
CA GLN A 59 -4.25 -1.56 6.10
C GLN A 59 -3.13 -1.74 7.12
N THR A 60 -2.25 -2.70 6.87
CA THR A 60 -1.08 -2.98 7.71
C THR A 60 0.16 -2.56 6.95
N ILE A 61 0.97 -1.68 7.53
CA ILE A 61 2.25 -1.26 6.97
C ILE A 61 3.33 -1.62 7.98
N ARG A 62 4.35 -2.37 7.55
CA ARG A 62 5.59 -2.52 8.31
C ARG A 62 6.68 -1.77 7.60
N LEU A 63 7.29 -0.84 8.31
CA LEU A 63 8.44 -0.10 7.83
C LEU A 63 9.61 -1.05 7.61
N ASN A 64 10.46 -0.71 6.66
CA ASN A 64 11.69 -1.43 6.45
C ASN A 64 12.71 -1.11 7.56
N THR A 65 13.60 -2.07 7.81
CA THR A 65 14.89 -1.81 8.45
C THR A 65 15.61 -0.77 7.60
N VAL A 66 16.16 0.27 8.23
CA VAL A 66 16.87 1.35 7.53
C VAL A 66 17.95 0.77 6.61
N GLY A 67 17.94 1.19 5.34
CA GLY A 67 18.87 0.71 4.31
C GLY A 67 18.53 -0.66 3.70
N LYS A 68 17.51 -1.37 4.19
CA LYS A 68 17.08 -2.67 3.66
C LYS A 68 15.72 -2.58 2.99
N ARG A 69 15.47 -3.44 2.00
CA ARG A 69 14.17 -3.58 1.31
C ARG A 69 13.37 -4.75 1.92
N ASP A 70 12.95 -4.61 3.17
CA ASP A 70 12.23 -5.65 3.94
C ASP A 70 10.88 -5.15 4.52
N GLY A 71 10.45 -3.95 4.11
CA GLY A 71 9.15 -3.40 4.44
C GLY A 71 8.02 -4.12 3.71
N MET A 72 6.81 -4.02 4.26
CA MET A 72 5.60 -4.61 3.66
C MET A 72 4.41 -3.66 3.71
N VAL A 73 3.42 -3.93 2.85
CA VAL A 73 2.04 -3.46 3.02
C VAL A 73 1.09 -4.60 2.72
N ALA A 74 0.09 -4.78 3.57
CA ALA A 74 -1.02 -5.70 3.35
C ALA A 74 -2.35 -4.93 3.45
N LEU A 75 -3.32 -5.37 2.65
CA LEU A 75 -4.68 -4.87 2.68
C LEU A 75 -5.65 -6.02 2.89
N GLU A 76 -6.50 -5.87 3.89
CA GLU A 76 -7.64 -6.74 4.11
C GLU A 76 -8.93 -5.99 3.82
N LEU A 77 -9.87 -6.69 3.17
CA LEU A 77 -11.22 -6.22 2.92
C LEU A 77 -12.19 -7.21 3.57
N ASP A 78 -13.00 -6.71 4.50
CA ASP A 78 -13.95 -7.49 5.31
C ASP A 78 -13.31 -8.73 5.96
N GLY A 79 -12.10 -8.53 6.52
CA GLY A 79 -11.35 -9.57 7.25
C GLY A 79 -10.63 -10.59 6.37
N ARG A 80 -10.51 -10.35 5.05
CA ARG A 80 -9.76 -11.21 4.13
C ARG A 80 -8.64 -10.43 3.47
N THR A 81 -7.41 -10.96 3.50
CA THR A 81 -6.28 -10.37 2.76
C THR A 81 -6.57 -10.41 1.26
N VAL A 82 -6.62 -9.24 0.65
CA VAL A 82 -6.90 -9.08 -0.78
C VAL A 82 -5.68 -8.66 -1.59
N TYR A 83 -4.66 -8.11 -0.92
CA TYR A 83 -3.40 -7.76 -1.55
C TYR A 83 -2.29 -7.67 -0.51
N GLU A 84 -1.11 -8.14 -0.87
CA GLU A 84 0.11 -8.00 -0.08
C GLU A 84 1.29 -7.66 -0.99
N MET A 85 2.15 -6.76 -0.52
CA MET A 85 3.40 -6.40 -1.15
C MET A 85 4.52 -6.42 -0.13
N ASN A 86 5.60 -7.11 -0.48
CA ASN A 86 6.81 -7.22 0.32
C ASN A 86 7.99 -6.55 -0.39
N SER A 87 9.13 -6.55 0.29
CA SER A 87 10.41 -6.06 -0.25
C SER A 87 10.40 -4.58 -0.64
N LEU A 88 9.68 -3.76 0.12
CA LEU A 88 9.59 -2.32 -0.09
C LEU A 88 10.63 -1.58 0.76
N LEU A 89 11.21 -0.52 0.19
CA LEU A 89 11.94 0.50 0.95
C LEU A 89 11.02 1.69 1.21
N TYR A 90 10.72 1.97 2.47
CA TYR A 90 9.97 3.17 2.88
C TYR A 90 10.88 4.31 3.31
N ARG A 91 12.00 3.98 3.97
CA ARG A 91 12.96 4.94 4.52
C ARG A 91 14.39 4.45 4.38
N ASP A 92 15.31 5.37 4.15
CA ASP A 92 16.75 5.07 4.01
C ASP A 92 17.62 5.71 5.11
N PHE A 93 17.01 6.50 5.98
CA PHE A 93 17.66 7.07 7.16
C PHE A 93 16.69 7.05 8.34
N ASN A 94 17.24 7.09 9.55
CA ASN A 94 16.45 7.27 10.77
C ASN A 94 15.92 8.70 10.82
N PHE A 95 14.74 8.91 10.24
CA PHE A 95 13.92 10.06 10.57
C PHE A 95 12.90 9.62 11.61
N THR A 96 13.01 10.13 12.83
CA THR A 96 11.92 10.07 13.81
C THR A 96 10.87 11.08 13.34
N ALA A 97 9.94 10.64 12.49
CA ALA A 97 8.76 11.45 12.24
C ALA A 97 8.03 11.61 13.59
N ALA A 98 7.74 12.85 13.99
CA ALA A 98 7.00 13.14 15.22
C ALA A 98 5.72 12.28 15.25
N GLY A 99 5.71 11.27 16.14
CA GLY A 99 4.58 10.35 16.35
C GLY A 99 4.75 8.90 15.91
N ILE A 100 5.87 8.47 15.30
CA ILE A 100 6.03 7.08 14.84
C ILE A 100 7.36 6.49 15.31
N GLY A 101 7.37 5.98 16.55
CA GLY A 101 8.43 5.12 17.08
C GLY A 101 8.22 3.63 16.80
N GLU A 102 7.03 3.24 16.31
CA GLU A 102 6.66 1.85 16.07
C GLU A 102 7.03 1.42 14.63
N PRO A 103 7.69 0.26 14.45
CA PRO A 103 8.09 -0.24 13.14
C PRO A 103 6.89 -0.70 12.28
N SER A 104 5.68 -0.73 12.85
CA SER A 104 4.46 -1.14 12.17
C SER A 104 3.29 -0.22 12.51
N PHE A 105 2.50 0.12 11.49
CA PHE A 105 1.30 0.93 11.61
C PHE A 105 0.11 0.15 11.07
N LEU A 106 -0.92 0.00 11.90
CA LEU A 106 -2.20 -0.59 11.55
C LEU A 106 -3.26 0.51 11.45
N ARG A 107 -4.02 0.51 10.36
CA ARG A 107 -5.15 1.43 10.17
C ARG A 107 -6.39 0.64 9.81
N VAL A 108 -7.44 0.78 10.62
CA VAL A 108 -8.78 0.24 10.33
C VAL A 108 -9.68 1.39 9.87
N LEU A 109 -10.37 1.20 8.75
CA LEU A 109 -11.27 2.18 8.16
C LEU A 109 -12.58 1.51 7.76
N ARG A 110 -13.68 2.25 7.88
CA ARG A 110 -14.97 1.88 7.31
C ARG A 110 -15.33 2.87 6.21
N LEU A 111 -15.49 2.39 4.98
CA LEU A 111 -15.70 3.23 3.81
C LEU A 111 -17.01 2.85 3.10
N GLY A 112 -17.90 3.82 2.90
CA GLY A 112 -19.12 3.66 2.11
C GLY A 112 -18.91 4.29 0.74
N LEU A 113 -19.12 3.51 -0.33
CA LEU A 113 -19.13 4.02 -1.70
C LEU A 113 -20.58 4.03 -2.19
N PHE A 114 -21.08 5.23 -2.51
CA PHE A 114 -22.45 5.48 -2.94
C PHE A 114 -22.58 5.35 -4.46
#